data_AF-A0A4Q0M5Y8-F1
#
_entry.id   AF-A0A4Q0M5Y8-F1
#
_cell.length_a   1.000
_cell.length_b   1.000
_cell.length_c   1.000
_cell.angle_alpha   90.00
_cell.angle_beta   90.00
_cell.angle_gamma   90.00
#
_symmetry.space_group_name_H-M   'P 1'
#
loop_
_entity.id
_entity.type
_entity.pdbx_description
1 polymer ?
#
loop_
_entity_poly.entity_id
_entity_poly.type
_entity_poly.pdbx_seq_one_letter_code
_entity_poly.pdbx_strand_id
1 'polypeptide(L)'
;MAGHGCGCGGDGSNGPVRYNATSVQLLTERARTFNQAAFDNPNLQTSLLAVGPNLALEILSSDENDKKSLVFFQRAGTFNILDLDLCKFDLDYPKIEVEICFEISPLGDGPLKIKGKIRIECLDISNPSGCSISIDLGETDRGIQALINWDCLKQCAPQCLYCGGNWQCWLACAGGCIIQCL
;
A
#
# COMPACT_ATOMS: atom_id res chain seq x y z
N MET A 1 0.29 13.72 -19.35
CA MET A 1 -0.06 14.22 -17.99
C MET A 1 0.81 13.44 -17.02
N ALA A 2 1.67 14.13 -16.27
CA ALA A 2 2.69 13.50 -15.44
C ALA A 2 2.05 12.95 -14.16
N GLY A 3 1.91 11.63 -14.07
CA GLY A 3 1.49 10.96 -12.84
C GLY A 3 2.52 11.18 -11.75
N HIS A 4 2.13 11.84 -10.68
CA HIS A 4 2.93 12.01 -9.47
C HIS A 4 2.77 10.74 -8.63
N GLY A 5 3.57 9.72 -8.93
CA GLY A 5 3.69 8.56 -8.04
C GLY A 5 4.50 8.96 -6.79
N CYS A 6 3.93 8.77 -5.60
CA CYS A 6 4.68 8.88 -4.35
C CYS A 6 5.63 7.68 -4.27
N GLY A 7 6.87 7.88 -4.70
CA GLY A 7 7.92 6.86 -4.69
C GLY A 7 8.43 6.62 -3.26
N CYS A 8 7.91 5.61 -2.60
CA CYS A 8 8.51 5.08 -1.37
C CYS A 8 9.59 4.09 -1.76
N GLY A 9 10.79 4.63 -2.05
CA GLY A 9 11.92 3.87 -2.55
C GLY A 9 13.21 4.70 -2.54
N GLY A 10 13.58 5.20 -1.36
CA GLY A 10 14.85 5.88 -1.14
C GLY A 10 15.99 4.87 -0.97
N ASP A 11 16.44 4.27 -2.07
CA ASP A 11 17.82 3.81 -2.22
C ASP A 11 18.22 4.01 -3.68
N GLY A 12 19.12 4.97 -3.91
CA GLY A 12 19.58 5.46 -5.22
C GLY A 12 20.39 4.46 -6.05
N SER A 13 20.24 3.15 -5.82
CA SER A 13 20.89 2.07 -6.56
C SER A 13 19.96 1.37 -7.56
N ASN A 14 18.65 1.59 -7.48
CA ASN A 14 17.71 1.01 -8.45
C ASN A 14 17.52 2.01 -9.60
N GLY A 15 18.13 1.71 -10.76
CA GLY A 15 17.85 2.43 -12.00
C GLY A 15 16.35 2.44 -12.33
N PRO A 16 15.89 3.23 -13.31
CA PRO A 16 14.46 3.32 -13.63
C PRO A 16 13.89 1.93 -13.89
N VAL A 17 12.99 1.48 -13.00
CA VAL A 17 12.30 0.19 -13.14
C VAL A 17 11.38 0.32 -14.35
N ARG A 18 11.79 -0.27 -15.47
CA ARG A 18 10.96 -0.35 -16.68
C ARG A 18 10.03 -1.55 -16.52
N TYR A 19 8.78 -1.29 -16.17
CA TYR A 19 7.74 -2.30 -16.21
C TYR A 19 7.46 -2.69 -17.66
N ASN A 20 7.31 -3.99 -17.93
CA ASN A 20 6.89 -4.48 -19.23
C ASN A 20 5.45 -4.01 -19.51
N ALA A 21 5.24 -3.29 -20.62
CA ALA A 21 3.94 -2.76 -21.02
C ALA A 21 2.86 -3.85 -21.10
N THR A 22 3.21 -5.05 -21.56
CA THR A 22 2.30 -6.21 -21.60
C THR A 22 1.89 -6.64 -20.20
N SER A 23 2.80 -6.62 -19.23
CA SER A 23 2.49 -6.98 -17.84
C SER A 23 1.55 -5.97 -17.19
N VAL A 24 1.75 -4.66 -17.42
CA VAL A 24 0.83 -3.64 -16.88
C VAL A 24 -0.52 -3.67 -17.58
N GLN A 25 -0.56 -3.94 -18.88
CA GLN A 25 -1.82 -4.15 -19.58
C GLN A 25 -2.57 -5.36 -19.03
N LEU A 26 -1.90 -6.51 -18.86
CA LEU A 26 -2.50 -7.71 -18.30
C LEU A 26 -3.03 -7.49 -16.88
N LEU A 27 -2.26 -6.81 -16.02
CA LEU A 27 -2.69 -6.46 -14.67
C LEU A 27 -3.91 -5.53 -14.71
N THR A 28 -3.91 -4.53 -15.60
CA THR A 28 -5.03 -3.58 -15.75
C THR A 28 -6.30 -4.29 -16.22
N GLU A 29 -6.21 -5.19 -17.20
CA GLU A 29 -7.33 -5.97 -17.71
C GLU A 29 -7.91 -6.91 -16.64
N ARG A 30 -7.03 -7.56 -15.86
CA ARG A 30 -7.45 -8.39 -14.71
C ARG A 30 -8.11 -7.56 -13.63
N ALA A 31 -7.50 -6.45 -13.22
CA ALA A 31 -8.05 -5.53 -12.23
C ALA A 31 -9.44 -5.03 -12.64
N ARG A 32 -9.58 -4.61 -13.90
CA ARG A 32 -10.84 -4.14 -14.48
C ARG A 32 -11.92 -5.23 -14.48
N THR A 33 -11.56 -6.46 -14.83
CA THR A 33 -12.50 -7.59 -14.83
C THR A 33 -13.06 -7.88 -13.43
N PHE A 34 -12.23 -7.80 -12.39
CA PHE A 34 -12.63 -8.11 -11.02
C PHE A 34 -13.23 -6.93 -10.26
N ASN A 35 -12.94 -5.70 -10.67
CA ASN A 35 -13.39 -4.50 -9.97
C ASN A 35 -13.78 -3.36 -10.92
N GLN A 36 -14.64 -3.68 -11.89
CA GLN A 36 -15.13 -2.73 -12.90
C GLN A 36 -15.71 -1.45 -12.27
N ALA A 37 -16.42 -1.58 -11.15
CA ALA A 37 -17.00 -0.45 -10.42
C ALA A 37 -15.94 0.57 -9.95
N ALA A 38 -14.74 0.13 -9.55
CA ALA A 38 -13.67 1.04 -9.17
C ALA A 38 -13.10 1.82 -10.38
N PHE A 39 -13.06 1.20 -11.56
CA PHE A 39 -12.59 1.87 -12.79
C PHE A 39 -13.63 2.83 -13.38
N ASP A 40 -14.91 2.59 -13.11
CA ASP A 40 -16.01 3.44 -13.58
C ASP A 40 -16.31 4.60 -12.63
N ASN A 41 -15.70 4.63 -11.44
CA ASN A 41 -15.87 5.70 -10.46
C ASN A 41 -14.98 6.91 -10.82
N PRO A 42 -15.56 8.07 -11.16
CA PRO A 42 -14.80 9.25 -11.55
C PRO A 42 -13.99 9.88 -10.40
N ASN A 43 -14.30 9.53 -9.14
CA ASN A 43 -13.57 9.99 -7.95
C ASN A 43 -12.34 9.12 -7.65
N LEU A 44 -12.13 8.05 -8.42
CA LEU A 44 -10.98 7.16 -8.27
C LEU A 44 -9.98 7.42 -9.39
N GLN A 45 -8.71 7.62 -9.03
CA GLN A 45 -7.63 7.83 -9.97
C GLN A 45 -6.72 6.60 -10.01
N THR A 46 -6.50 6.08 -11.22
CA THR A 46 -5.56 4.98 -11.43
C THR A 46 -4.15 5.51 -11.62
N SER A 47 -3.19 4.95 -10.88
CA SER A 47 -1.77 5.22 -11.01
C SER A 47 -0.96 3.92 -10.96
N LEU A 48 0.27 3.96 -11.50
CA LEU A 48 1.21 2.85 -11.31
C LEU A 48 1.98 3.11 -10.01
N LEU A 49 1.92 2.16 -9.08
CA LEU A 49 2.68 2.21 -7.85
C LEU A 49 4.00 1.46 -8.08
N ALA A 50 5.12 2.17 -7.97
CA ALA A 50 6.43 1.56 -8.13
C ALA A 50 6.84 0.85 -6.83
N VAL A 51 6.81 -0.49 -6.81
CA VAL A 51 7.13 -1.28 -5.61
C VAL A 51 8.27 -2.26 -5.90
N GLY A 52 9.50 -1.75 -6.01
CA GLY A 52 10.68 -2.57 -6.28
C GLY A 52 10.52 -3.41 -7.57
N PRO A 53 10.72 -4.75 -7.53
CA PRO A 53 10.49 -5.62 -8.70
C PRO A 53 9.01 -5.96 -8.94
N ASN A 54 8.11 -5.62 -8.02
CA ASN A 54 6.70 -5.95 -8.11
C ASN A 54 5.95 -4.89 -8.94
N LEU A 55 5.16 -5.36 -9.89
CA LEU A 55 4.25 -4.51 -10.63
C LEU A 55 2.95 -4.35 -9.84
N ALA A 56 2.61 -3.10 -9.52
CA ALA A 56 1.37 -2.75 -8.84
C ALA A 56 0.63 -1.61 -9.55
N LEU A 57 -0.69 -1.72 -9.58
CA LEU A 57 -1.64 -0.73 -10.09
C LEU A 57 -2.46 -0.24 -8.90
N GLU A 58 -2.34 1.03 -8.58
CA GLU A 58 -3.10 1.66 -7.49
C GLU A 58 -4.30 2.40 -8.07
N ILE A 59 -5.46 2.25 -7.43
CA ILE A 59 -6.65 3.05 -7.65
C ILE A 59 -6.92 3.79 -6.35
N LEU A 60 -6.70 5.09 -6.36
CA LEU A 60 -6.74 5.94 -5.18
C LEU A 60 -7.95 6.86 -5.23
N SER A 61 -8.66 6.97 -4.11
CA SER A 61 -9.74 7.94 -4.00
C SER A 61 -9.23 9.37 -3.95
N SER A 62 -9.96 10.29 -4.59
CA SER A 62 -9.78 11.74 -4.44
C SER A 62 -10.76 12.35 -3.43
N ASP A 63 -11.68 11.56 -2.87
CA ASP A 63 -12.65 12.03 -1.88
C ASP A 63 -12.08 11.90 -0.46
N GLU A 64 -11.99 13.02 0.27
CA GLU A 64 -11.49 13.03 1.65
C GLU A 64 -12.40 12.28 2.64
N ASN A 65 -13.66 12.02 2.26
CA ASN A 65 -14.59 11.20 3.06
C ASN A 65 -14.47 9.70 2.75
N ASP A 66 -13.77 9.34 1.68
CA ASP A 66 -13.54 7.95 1.26
C ASP A 66 -12.04 7.74 1.07
N LYS A 67 -11.29 7.69 2.19
CA LYS A 67 -9.82 7.61 2.21
C LYS A 67 -9.30 6.20 1.92
N LYS A 68 -9.60 5.72 0.71
CA LYS A 68 -9.29 4.35 0.30
C LYS A 68 -8.31 4.28 -0.86
N SER A 69 -7.54 3.20 -0.86
CA SER A 69 -6.66 2.81 -1.96
C SER A 69 -6.84 1.33 -2.25
N LEU A 70 -7.05 1.00 -3.53
CA LEU A 70 -7.09 -0.37 -4.02
C LEU A 70 -5.82 -0.62 -4.84
N VAL A 71 -4.96 -1.51 -4.37
CA VAL A 71 -3.70 -1.83 -5.06
C VAL A 71 -3.76 -3.24 -5.61
N PHE A 72 -3.81 -3.35 -6.94
CA PHE A 72 -3.73 -4.62 -7.66
C PHE A 72 -2.27 -4.95 -7.91
N PHE A 73 -1.83 -6.15 -7.59
CA PHE A 73 -0.43 -6.54 -7.81
C PHE A 73 -0.33 -8.01 -8.20
N GLN A 74 0.77 -8.35 -8.88
CA GLN A 74 1.10 -9.73 -9.20
C GLN A 74 2.26 -10.22 -8.34
N ARG A 75 2.10 -11.38 -7.71
CA ARG A 75 3.15 -12.03 -6.92
C ARG A 75 3.11 -13.55 -7.09
N ALA A 76 4.27 -14.16 -7.32
CA ALA A 76 4.42 -15.61 -7.48
C ALA A 76 3.41 -16.23 -8.48
N GLY A 77 3.10 -15.53 -9.57
CA GLY A 77 2.15 -15.99 -10.59
C GLY A 77 0.66 -15.80 -10.25
N THR A 78 0.34 -15.27 -9.06
CA THR A 78 -1.03 -14.96 -8.63
C THR A 78 -1.29 -13.45 -8.68
N PHE A 79 -2.52 -13.07 -9.02
CA PHE A 79 -2.98 -11.69 -8.95
C PHE A 79 -3.75 -11.47 -7.65
N ASN A 80 -3.43 -10.40 -6.95
CA ASN A 80 -4.02 -10.07 -5.67
C ASN A 80 -4.49 -8.60 -5.69
N ILE A 81 -5.45 -8.29 -4.82
CA ILE A 81 -5.88 -6.95 -4.49
C ILE A 81 -5.55 -6.69 -3.02
N LEU A 82 -4.95 -5.54 -2.75
CA LEU A 82 -4.75 -4.98 -1.43
C LEU A 82 -5.70 -3.80 -1.30
N ASP A 83 -6.72 -3.93 -0.47
CA ASP A 83 -7.62 -2.86 -0.06
C ASP A 83 -7.02 -2.17 1.16
N LEU A 84 -6.89 -0.84 1.12
CA LEU A 84 -6.32 0.00 2.16
C LEU A 84 -7.32 1.07 2.55
N ASP A 85 -7.52 1.25 3.85
CA ASP A 85 -8.35 2.30 4.43
C ASP A 85 -7.61 2.99 5.58
N LEU A 86 -7.66 4.31 5.64
CA LEU A 86 -7.16 5.09 6.76
C LEU A 86 -8.14 5.06 7.93
N CYS A 87 -8.02 4.03 8.76
CA CYS A 87 -8.80 3.84 9.97
C CYS A 87 -8.55 4.90 11.05
N LYS A 88 -7.35 5.46 11.11
CA LYS A 88 -7.03 6.62 11.96
C LYS A 88 -6.00 7.49 11.27
N PHE A 89 -6.23 8.79 11.28
CA PHE A 89 -5.31 9.78 10.72
C PHE A 89 -5.28 11.01 11.61
N ASP A 90 -4.46 10.94 12.67
CA ASP A 90 -4.33 11.99 13.67
C ASP A 90 -2.91 12.58 13.63
N LEU A 91 -2.82 13.86 13.27
CA LEU A 91 -1.56 14.57 13.08
C LEU A 91 -1.53 15.81 13.97
N ASP A 92 -1.20 15.62 15.25
CA ASP A 92 -1.02 16.69 16.23
C ASP A 92 0.48 16.96 16.45
N TYR A 93 1.10 17.63 15.47
CA TYR A 93 2.55 17.81 15.44
C TYR A 93 3.11 18.36 16.77
N PRO A 94 4.20 17.75 17.29
CA PRO A 94 5.08 16.77 16.65
C PRO A 94 4.65 15.31 16.82
N LYS A 95 3.48 15.06 17.44
CA LYS A 95 2.93 13.72 17.64
C LYS A 95 2.10 13.32 16.44
N ILE A 96 2.23 12.08 16.02
CA ILE A 96 1.36 11.52 15.00
C ILE A 96 0.91 10.12 15.38
N GLU A 97 -0.31 9.79 14.96
CA GLU A 97 -0.84 8.44 15.06
C GLU A 97 -1.65 8.14 13.79
N VAL A 98 -1.11 7.24 12.99
CA VAL A 98 -1.73 6.80 11.73
C VAL A 98 -2.01 5.31 11.84
N GLU A 99 -3.26 4.91 11.61
CA GLU A 99 -3.69 3.51 11.53
C GLU A 99 -4.26 3.25 10.13
N ILE A 100 -3.66 2.29 9.44
CA ILE A 100 -4.07 1.85 8.11
C ILE A 100 -4.60 0.43 8.25
N CYS A 101 -5.90 0.27 8.02
CA CYS A 101 -6.50 -1.04 7.86
C CYS A 101 -6.22 -1.55 6.46
N PHE A 102 -5.96 -2.85 6.36
CA PHE A 102 -5.71 -3.46 5.08
C PHE A 102 -6.33 -4.84 4.96
N GLU A 103 -6.72 -5.19 3.74
CA GLU A 103 -7.18 -6.51 3.37
C GLU A 103 -6.54 -6.94 2.06
N ILE A 104 -5.84 -8.09 2.07
CA ILE A 104 -5.33 -8.71 0.85
C ILE A 104 -6.26 -9.84 0.49
N SER A 105 -6.74 -9.83 -0.74
CA SER A 105 -7.55 -10.89 -1.31
C SER A 105 -7.01 -11.30 -2.68
N PRO A 106 -7.19 -12.56 -3.09
CA PRO A 106 -6.82 -12.99 -4.42
C PRO A 106 -7.87 -12.52 -5.44
N LEU A 107 -7.44 -12.20 -6.66
CA LEU A 107 -8.34 -11.99 -7.79
C LEU A 107 -8.79 -13.37 -8.35
N GLY A 108 -9.70 -14.03 -7.63
CA GLY A 108 -10.21 -15.37 -7.95
C GLY A 108 -10.08 -16.36 -6.78
N ASP A 109 -9.94 -17.65 -7.08
CA ASP A 109 -9.89 -18.74 -6.08
C ASP A 109 -8.49 -18.95 -5.47
N GLY A 110 -7.86 -17.88 -4.99
CA GLY A 110 -6.58 -17.99 -4.29
C GLY A 110 -6.74 -18.27 -2.78
N PRO A 111 -5.70 -18.81 -2.12
CA PRO A 111 -5.75 -19.05 -0.67
C PRO A 111 -5.39 -17.82 0.17
N LEU A 112 -4.85 -16.75 -0.45
CA LEU A 112 -4.27 -15.63 0.28
C LEU A 112 -5.33 -14.61 0.69
N LYS A 113 -5.92 -14.80 1.87
CA LYS A 113 -6.76 -13.80 2.52
C LYS A 113 -6.09 -13.32 3.80
N ILE A 114 -5.69 -12.05 3.82
CA ILE A 114 -5.09 -11.39 4.97
C ILE A 114 -5.95 -10.21 5.32
N LYS A 115 -6.22 -10.00 6.61
CA LYS A 115 -6.82 -8.76 7.08
C LYS A 115 -6.06 -8.28 8.30
N GLY A 116 -5.77 -7.00 8.36
CA GLY A 116 -5.03 -6.45 9.48
C GLY A 116 -5.00 -4.95 9.52
N LYS A 117 -4.16 -4.45 10.41
CA LYS A 117 -3.96 -3.03 10.68
C LYS A 117 -2.48 -2.77 10.90
N ILE A 118 -1.95 -1.73 10.27
CA ILE A 118 -0.63 -1.18 10.57
C ILE A 118 -0.85 0.13 11.30
N ARG A 119 -0.31 0.24 12.51
CA ARG A 119 -0.32 1.46 13.30
C ARG A 119 1.10 2.00 13.41
N ILE A 120 1.26 3.25 13.01
CA ILE A 120 2.49 4.03 13.09
C ILE A 120 2.23 5.14 14.09
N GLU A 121 2.98 5.12 15.19
CA GLU A 121 2.84 6.10 16.26
C GLU A 121 4.20 6.72 16.56
N CYS A 122 4.27 8.04 16.47
CA CYS A 122 5.46 8.82 16.78
C CYS A 122 5.10 9.88 17.81
N LEU A 123 5.83 9.92 18.92
CA LEU A 123 5.68 10.99 19.91
C LEU A 123 6.42 12.27 19.49
N ASP A 124 7.42 12.14 18.61
CA ASP A 124 8.18 13.25 18.06
C ASP A 124 8.71 12.89 16.66
N ILE A 125 8.11 13.46 15.62
CA ILE A 125 8.53 13.24 14.23
C ILE A 125 9.95 13.72 13.90
N SER A 126 10.54 14.59 14.74
CA SER A 126 11.95 15.01 14.56
C SER A 126 12.94 13.90 14.93
N ASN A 127 12.46 12.85 15.60
CA ASN A 127 13.19 11.63 15.90
C ASN A 127 12.49 10.39 15.28
N PRO A 128 12.60 10.17 13.95
CA PRO A 128 11.91 9.08 13.26
C PRO A 128 12.23 7.68 13.79
N SER A 129 13.43 7.48 14.36
CA SER A 129 13.82 6.22 14.99
C SER A 129 13.11 5.95 16.32
N GLY A 130 12.47 6.95 16.90
CA GLY A 130 11.59 6.82 18.07
C GLY A 130 10.14 6.46 17.74
N CYS A 131 9.80 6.36 16.45
CA CYS A 131 8.47 5.92 16.02
C CYS A 131 8.28 4.42 16.26
N SER A 132 7.12 4.06 16.79
CA SER A 132 6.72 2.68 16.98
C SER A 132 5.82 2.23 15.83
N ILE A 133 6.02 0.99 15.39
CA ILE A 133 5.16 0.33 14.41
C ILE A 133 4.61 -0.92 15.05
N SER A 134 3.29 -1.01 15.06
CA SER A 134 2.57 -2.19 15.49
C SER A 134 1.70 -2.70 14.35
N ILE A 135 1.60 -4.03 14.23
CA ILE A 135 0.77 -4.66 13.23
C ILE A 135 -0.13 -5.65 13.94
N ASP A 136 -1.43 -5.50 13.71
CA ASP A 136 -2.46 -6.39 14.23
C ASP A 136 -3.11 -7.10 13.04
N LEU A 137 -2.87 -8.41 12.91
CA LEU A 137 -3.44 -9.23 11.84
C LEU A 137 -4.77 -9.89 12.22
N GLY A 138 -5.34 -9.57 13.39
CA GLY A 138 -6.57 -10.16 13.88
C GLY A 138 -6.58 -11.69 13.80
N GLU A 139 -7.60 -12.26 13.15
CA GLU A 139 -7.80 -13.71 12.96
C GLU A 139 -7.13 -14.28 11.70
N THR A 140 -6.16 -13.58 11.10
CA THR A 140 -5.44 -14.10 9.92
C THR A 140 -4.69 -15.40 10.25
N ASP A 141 -4.83 -16.40 9.37
CA ASP A 141 -4.20 -17.72 9.50
C ASP A 141 -2.68 -17.62 9.76
N ARG A 142 -2.18 -18.35 10.76
CA ARG A 142 -0.77 -18.33 11.18
C ARG A 142 0.22 -18.68 10.07
N GLY A 143 -0.17 -19.55 9.12
CA GLY A 143 0.65 -19.90 7.97
C GLY A 143 0.85 -18.73 7.00
N ILE A 144 -0.12 -17.81 6.95
CA ILE A 144 -0.08 -16.61 6.12
C ILE A 144 0.75 -15.50 6.80
N GLN A 145 0.72 -15.40 8.13
CA GLN A 145 1.55 -14.43 8.87
C GLN A 145 3.05 -14.63 8.63
N ALA A 146 3.47 -15.87 8.35
CA ALA A 146 4.87 -16.21 8.05
C ALA A 146 5.34 -15.71 6.67
N LEU A 147 4.42 -15.31 5.78
CA LEU A 147 4.76 -14.77 4.47
C LEU A 147 5.19 -13.29 4.55
N ILE A 148 4.82 -12.59 5.62
CA ILE A 148 5.15 -11.17 5.78
C ILE A 148 6.52 -11.06 6.46
N ASN A 149 7.47 -10.39 5.80
CA ASN A 149 8.74 -9.98 6.39
C ASN A 149 8.53 -8.78 7.31
N TRP A 150 8.39 -9.06 8.60
CA TRP A 150 8.13 -8.07 9.65
C TRP A 150 9.24 -7.04 9.82
N ASP A 151 10.50 -7.48 9.67
CA ASP A 151 11.65 -6.58 9.82
C ASP A 151 11.71 -5.58 8.66
N CYS A 152 11.35 -6.03 7.44
CA CYS A 152 11.17 -5.15 6.29
C CYS A 152 10.08 -4.08 6.56
N LEU A 153 8.91 -4.47 7.07
CA LEU A 153 7.84 -3.51 7.35
C LEU A 153 8.23 -2.48 8.41
N LYS A 154 8.93 -2.90 9.47
CA LYS A 154 9.44 -2.00 10.51
C LYS A 154 10.45 -0.98 9.99
N GLN A 155 11.19 -1.31 8.92
CA GLN A 155 12.13 -0.38 8.28
C GLN A 155 11.45 0.51 7.25
N CYS A 156 10.44 0.00 6.53
CA CYS A 156 9.77 0.72 5.45
C CYS A 156 8.72 1.71 5.96
N ALA A 157 7.82 1.28 6.85
CA ALA A 157 6.68 2.10 7.27
C ALA A 157 7.03 3.44 7.97
N PRO A 158 8.16 3.61 8.70
CA PRO A 158 8.54 4.94 9.22
C PRO A 158 8.86 5.94 8.11
N GLN A 159 9.20 5.50 6.91
CA GLN A 159 9.46 6.41 5.78
C GLN A 159 8.18 7.14 5.34
N CYS A 160 6.99 6.63 5.70
CA CYS A 160 5.73 7.29 5.40
C CYS A 160 5.55 8.63 6.14
N LEU A 161 6.38 8.92 7.15
CA LEU A 161 6.41 10.22 7.83
C LEU A 161 6.65 11.38 6.87
N TYR A 162 7.40 11.16 5.80
CA TYR A 162 7.66 12.17 4.76
C TYR A 162 6.39 12.58 4.00
N CYS A 163 5.30 11.82 4.10
CA CYS A 163 4.01 12.20 3.55
C CYS A 163 3.33 13.36 4.30
N GLY A 164 3.74 13.65 5.53
CA GLY A 164 3.18 14.75 6.33
C GLY A 164 1.65 14.68 6.41
N GLY A 165 0.96 15.78 6.07
CA GLY A 165 -0.51 15.85 6.05
C GLY A 165 -1.20 15.13 4.88
N ASN A 166 -0.44 14.58 3.92
CA ASN A 166 -1.01 14.04 2.70
C ASN A 166 -1.43 12.56 2.88
N TRP A 167 -2.70 12.36 3.19
CA TRP A 167 -3.29 11.03 3.42
C TRP A 167 -3.16 10.08 2.21
N GLN A 168 -3.24 10.60 0.99
CA GLN A 168 -3.06 9.83 -0.24
C GLN A 168 -1.63 9.26 -0.34
N CYS A 169 -0.64 10.07 0.01
CA CYS A 169 0.75 9.62 0.10
C CYS A 169 0.92 8.54 1.18
N TRP A 170 0.24 8.68 2.33
CA TRP A 170 0.29 7.65 3.39
C TRP A 170 -0.24 6.29 2.93
N LEU A 171 -1.37 6.27 2.20
CA LEU A 171 -1.92 5.05 1.62
C LEU A 171 -0.98 4.41 0.60
N ALA A 172 -0.47 5.20 -0.35
CA ALA A 172 0.48 4.73 -1.36
C ALA A 172 1.77 4.19 -0.72
N CYS A 173 2.28 4.88 0.30
CA CYS A 173 3.46 4.47 1.05
C CYS A 173 3.26 3.15 1.77
N ALA A 174 2.18 3.03 2.54
CA ALA A 174 1.87 1.81 3.27
C ALA A 174 1.59 0.64 2.32
N GLY A 175 0.86 0.87 1.24
CA GLY A 175 0.63 -0.12 0.19
C GLY A 175 1.93 -0.62 -0.44
N GLY A 176 2.85 0.31 -0.75
CA GLY A 176 4.19 -0.02 -1.24
C GLY A 176 4.98 -0.87 -0.24
N CYS A 177 4.99 -0.47 1.04
CA CYS A 177 5.67 -1.23 2.09
C CYS A 177 5.09 -2.64 2.27
N ILE A 178 3.76 -2.78 2.31
CA ILE A 178 3.09 -4.09 2.41
C ILE A 178 3.49 -4.97 1.23
N ILE A 179 3.38 -4.48 0.00
CA ILE A 179 3.67 -5.28 -1.20
C ILE A 179 5.15 -5.66 -1.28
N GLN A 180 6.06 -4.76 -0.92
CA GLN A 180 7.49 -5.02 -0.89
C GLN A 180 7.87 -6.07 0.15
N CYS A 181 7.20 -6.07 1.30
CA CYS A 181 7.57 -6.89 2.45
C CYS A 181 6.74 -8.17 2.61
N LEU A 182 5.67 -8.36 1.84
CA LEU A 182 5.11 -9.69 1.58
C LEU A 182 6.19 -10.61 1.00
#